data_AF-A0A511SUZ5-F1
#
_entry.id   AF-A0A511SUZ5-F1
#
_cell.length_a   1.000
_cell.length_b   1.000
_cell.length_c   1.000
_cell.angle_alpha   90.00
_cell.angle_beta   90.00
_cell.angle_gamma   90.00
#
_symmetry.space_group_name_H-M   'P 1'
#
loop_
_entity.id
_entity.type
_entity.pdbx_description
1 polymer ?
#
loop_
_entity_poly.entity_id
_entity_poly.type
_entity_poly.pdbx_seq_one_letter_code
_entity_poly.pdbx_strand_id
1 'polypeptide(L)' 'MGGVERVDVREEKKGWGVEVVTSDGEVRRYRYASEAQARYFAAIFELGPRVWPPVRRGKARKAA' A
#
# COMPACT_ATOMS: atom_id res chain seq x y z
N MET A 1 -15.85 2.40 -10.94
CA MET A 1 -14.54 3.08 -10.88
C MET A 1 -14.07 2.94 -9.45
N GLY A 2 -13.14 2.02 -9.19
CA GLY A 2 -12.71 1.69 -7.83
C GLY A 2 -12.01 2.87 -7.18
N GLY A 3 -12.65 3.45 -6.17
CA GLY A 3 -12.11 4.53 -5.36
C GLY A 3 -11.28 4.00 -4.19
N VAL A 4 -10.81 4.92 -3.36
CA VAL A 4 -10.14 4.61 -2.09
C VAL A 4 -11.14 4.81 -0.97
N GLU A 5 -11.38 3.75 -0.21
CA GLU A 5 -12.23 3.80 0.98
C GLU A 5 -11.41 4.19 2.21
N ARG A 6 -10.21 3.61 2.35
CA ARG A 6 -9.35 3.84 3.50
C ARG A 6 -7.89 3.70 3.14
N VAL A 7 -7.05 4.56 3.73
CA VAL A 7 -5.60 4.44 3.72
C VAL A 7 -5.09 4.40 5.15
N ASP A 8 -4.17 3.50 5.45
CA ASP A 8 -3.60 3.33 6.78
C ASP A 8 -2.08 3.18 6.68
N VAL A 9 -1.35 3.97 7.48
CA VAL A 9 0.11 3.92 7.54
C VAL A 9 0.52 3.24 8.84
N ARG A 10 1.35 2.21 8.75
CA ARG A 10 1.82 1.44 9.91
C ARG A 10 3.32 1.30 9.89
N GLU A 11 3.93 1.39 11.07
CA GLU A 11 5.32 0.98 11.25
C GLU A 11 5.42 -0.55 11.20
N GLU A 12 6.39 -1.09 10.44
CA GLU A 12 6.72 -2.51 10.37
C GLU A 12 8.17 -2.73 10.87
N LYS A 13 8.51 -3.96 11.26
CA LYS A 13 9.84 -4.34 11.80
C LYS A 13 11.06 -3.88 10.98
N LYS A 14 10.90 -3.60 9.68
CA LYS A 14 11.99 -3.19 8.76
C LYS A 14 11.59 -2.04 7.84
N GLY A 15 10.65 -1.20 8.25
CA GLY A 15 10.20 -0.08 7.43
C GLY A 15 8.78 0.33 7.73
N TRP A 16 8.07 0.82 6.71
CA TRP A 16 6.73 1.37 6.84
C TRP A 16 5.79 0.76 5.82
N GLY A 17 4.62 0.35 6.27
CA GLY A 17 3.56 -0.21 5.46
C GLY A 17 2.48 0.83 5.16
N VAL A 18 1.95 0.81 3.93
CA VAL A 18 0.72 1.53 3.57
C VAL A 18 -0.29 0.50 3.11
N GLU A 19 -1.39 0.41 3.86
CA GLU A 19 -2.55 -0.43 3.55
C GLU A 19 -3.63 0.44 2.93
N VAL A 20 -4.13 0.03 1.76
CA VAL A 20 -5.17 0.75 1.03
C VAL A 20 -6.34 -0.17 0.79
N VAL A 21 -7.49 0.20 1.32
CA VAL A 21 -8.78 -0.46 1.08
C VAL A 21 -9.45 0.28 -0.07
N THR A 22 -9.69 -0.42 -1.16
CA THR A 22 -10.43 0.12 -2.30
C THR A 22 -11.93 -0.01 -2.06
N SER A 23 -12.75 0.80 -2.74
CA SER A 23 -14.22 0.74 -2.65
C SER A 23 -14.81 -0.60 -3.11
N ASP A 24 -14.05 -1.40 -3.87
CA ASP A 24 -14.42 -2.76 -4.27
C ASP A 24 -14.10 -3.80 -3.18
N GLY A 25 -13.62 -3.36 -2.01
CA GLY A 25 -13.22 -4.22 -0.88
C GLY A 25 -11.84 -4.85 -1.04
N GLU A 26 -11.11 -4.57 -2.12
CA GLU A 26 -9.74 -5.09 -2.32
C GLU A 26 -8.77 -4.35 -1.39
N VAL A 27 -7.95 -5.11 -0.66
CA VAL A 27 -6.89 -4.58 0.21
C VAL A 27 -5.53 -4.69 -0.48
N ARG A 28 -4.87 -3.55 -0.68
CA ARG A 28 -3.52 -3.44 -1.23
C ARG A 28 -2.54 -3.05 -0.14
N ARG A 29 -1.39 -3.72 -0.10
CA ARG A 29 -0.32 -3.41 0.87
C ARG A 29 0.97 -3.06 0.15
N TYR A 30 1.54 -1.92 0.52
CA TYR A 30 2.81 -1.43 0.01
C TYR A 30 3.81 -1.30 1.15
N ARG A 31 5.08 -1.57 0.87
CA ARG A 31 6.18 -1.40 1.84
C ARG A 31 7.16 -0.36 1.35
N TYR A 32 7.61 0.47 2.28
CA TYR A 32 8.53 1.56 2.08
C TYR A 32 9.64 1.52 3.13
N ALA A 33 10.81 2.05 2.78
CA ALA A 33 11.98 2.03 3.66
C ALA A 33 11.89 3.08 4.78
N SER A 34 11.07 4.12 4.60
CA SER A 34 11.02 5.28 5.50
C SER A 34 9.60 5.80 5.68
N GLU A 35 9.36 6.41 6.84
CA GLU A 35 8.06 6.99 7.23
C GLU A 35 7.60 8.07 6.26
N ALA A 36 8.51 8.99 5.90
CA ALA A 36 8.22 10.08 4.97
C ALA A 36 7.76 9.55 3.60
N GLN A 37 8.38 8.47 3.11
CA GLN A 37 7.98 7.82 1.86
C GLN A 37 6.58 7.19 2.00
N ALA A 38 6.31 6.49 3.11
CA ALA A 38 5.00 5.92 3.36
C ALA A 38 3.90 6.98 3.45
N ARG A 39 4.13 8.09 4.19
CA ARG A 39 3.18 9.21 4.29
C ARG A 39 2.93 9.89 2.95
N TYR A 40 3.99 10.10 2.16
CA TYR A 40 3.86 10.68 0.82
C TYR A 40 2.94 9.83 -0.07
N PHE A 41 3.16 8.51 -0.12
CA PHE A 41 2.30 7.63 -0.91
C PHE A 41 0.90 7.49 -0.32
N ALA A 42 0.74 7.50 1.00
CA ALA A 42 -0.56 7.49 1.64
C ALA A 42 -1.41 8.68 1.17
N ALA A 43 -0.85 9.89 1.21
CA ALA A 43 -1.52 11.09 0.71
C ALA A 43 -1.89 10.96 -0.78
N ILE A 44 -1.00 10.40 -1.62
CA ILE A 44 -1.32 10.14 -3.02
C ILE A 44 -2.50 9.19 -3.16
N PHE A 45 -2.57 8.12 -2.36
CA PHE A 45 -3.69 7.17 -2.41
C PHE A 45 -5.00 7.81 -1.96
N GLU A 46 -4.98 8.66 -0.94
CA GLU A 46 -6.17 9.41 -0.50
C GLU A 46 -6.73 10.33 -1.61
N LEU A 47 -5.88 10.81 -2.52
CA LEU A 47 -6.31 11.58 -3.69
C LEU A 47 -6.98 10.73 -4.80
N GLY A 48 -7.06 9.41 -4.65
CA GLY A 48 -7.71 8.53 -5.61
C GLY A 48 -7.01 8.47 -6.97
N PRO A 49 -5.74 8.05 -7.04
CA PRO A 49 -4.98 8.07 -8.28
C PRO A 49 -5.57 7.07 -9.27
N ARG A 50 -5.69 7.46 -10.54
CA ARG A 50 -6.20 6.57 -11.61
C ARG A 50 -5.29 5.37 -11.88
N VAL A 51 -3.99 5.52 -11.62
CA VAL A 51 -2.98 4.48 -11.80
C VAL A 51 -2.40 4.10 -10.45
N TRP A 52 -2.49 2.82 -10.15
CA TRP A 52 -1.99 2.27 -8.90
C TRP A 52 -0.59 1.67 -9.09
N PRO A 53 0.32 1.85 -8.12
CA PRO A 53 1.58 1.14 -8.13
C PRO A 53 1.34 -0.37 -8.13
N PRO A 54 2.13 -1.16 -8.87
CA PRO A 54 1.99 -2.61 -8.86
C PRO A 54 2.25 -3.12 -7.45
N VAL A 55 1.31 -3.91 -6.93
CA VAL A 55 1.54 -4.63 -5.67
C VAL A 55 2.60 -5.69 -5.96
N ARG A 56 3.82 -5.48 -5.44
CA ARG A 56 4.86 -6.52 -5.52
C ARG A 56 4.40 -7.70 -4.68
N ARG A 57 3.74 -8.68 -5.29
CA ARG A 57 3.62 -10.02 -4.71
C ARG A 57 5.04 -10.55 -4.57
N GLY A 58 5.62 -10.40 -3.39
CA GLY A 58 6.94 -10.98 -3.10
C GLY A 58 6.89 -12.44 -3.53
N LYS A 59 7.88 -12.89 -4.33
CA LYS A 59 8.08 -14.31 -4.62
C LYS A 59 7.92 -15.06 -3.30
N ALA A 60 6.85 -15.85 -3.17
CA ALA A 60 6.80 -16.86 -2.15
C ALA A 60 8.05 -17.72 -2.39
N ARG A 61 9.04 -17.64 -1.49
CA ARG A 61 10.10 -18.64 -1.46
C ARG A 61 9.37 -19.96 -1.26
N LYS A 62 9.30 -20.80 -2.30
CA LYS A 62 9.00 -22.22 -2.10
C LYS A 62 10.04 -22.72 -1.10
N ALA A 63 9.59 -23.05 0.10
CA ALA A 63 10.35 -23.96 0.95
C ALA A 63 10.44 -25.28 0.17
N ALA A 64 11.66 -25.68 -0.16
CA ALA A 64 11.98 -27.00 -0.67
C ALA A 64 11.98 -28.00 0.49
#